data_AF-A0A950QY85-F1
#
_entry.id   AF-A0A950QY85-F1
#
_cell.length_a   1.000
_cell.length_b   1.000
_cell.length_c   1.000
_cell.angle_alpha   90.00
_cell.angle_beta   90.00
_cell.angle_gamma   90.00
#
_symmetry.space_group_name_H-M   'P 1'
#
loop_
_entity.id
_entity.type
_entity.pdbx_description
1 polymer ?
#
loop_
_entity_poly.entity_id
_entity_poly.type
_entity_poly.pdbx_seq_one_letter_code
_entity_poly.pdbx_strand_id
1 'polypeptide(L)' 'PACSYVLLGSVASAKYTEPLLKVFGERLVFPIDFVGRGDMSRGGLMLRCARSGTELPYVPVHGAVLHGARPPRLKRWRKP' A
#
# COMPACT_ATOMS: atom_id res chain seq x y z
N PRO A 1 14.64 -11.34 -15.92
CA PRO A 1 14.31 -9.96 -15.46
C PRO A 1 13.85 -9.97 -14.00
N ALA A 2 14.37 -9.07 -13.16
CA ALA A 2 13.92 -8.93 -11.77
C ALA A 2 12.64 -8.08 -11.74
N CYS A 3 11.48 -8.69 -11.47
CA CYS A 3 10.24 -7.97 -11.23
C CYS A 3 10.06 -7.66 -9.73
N SER A 4 9.27 -6.62 -9.45
CA SER A 4 8.82 -6.24 -8.11
C SER A 4 7.43 -6.85 -7.83
N TYR A 5 7.16 -7.17 -6.56
CA TYR A 5 5.90 -7.74 -6.10
C TYR A 5 5.21 -6.74 -5.18
N VAL A 6 3.99 -6.34 -5.52
CA VAL A 6 3.26 -5.29 -4.79
C VAL A 6 2.26 -5.92 -3.82
N LEU A 7 2.43 -5.67 -2.52
CA LEU A 7 1.49 -6.09 -1.48
C LEU A 7 0.44 -4.99 -1.23
N LEU A 8 -0.78 -5.22 -1.71
CA LEU A 8 -1.87 -4.24 -1.62
C LEU A 8 -2.81 -4.44 -0.41
N GLY A 9 -2.64 -5.52 0.35
CA GLY A 9 -3.51 -5.88 1.46
C GLY A 9 -2.73 -6.41 2.65
N SER A 10 -3.30 -6.29 3.85
CA SER A 10 -2.74 -6.84 5.09
C SER A 10 -1.26 -6.50 5.37
N VAL A 11 -0.77 -5.39 4.83
CA VAL A 11 0.65 -4.98 4.95
C VAL A 11 1.07 -4.71 6.40
N ALA A 12 0.14 -4.31 7.26
CA ALA A 12 0.39 -4.08 8.68
C ALA A 12 0.36 -5.36 9.53
N SER A 13 0.43 -6.56 8.93
CA SER A 13 0.35 -7.83 9.65
C SER A 13 1.50 -8.76 9.28
N ALA A 14 2.28 -9.14 10.29
CA ALA A 14 3.34 -10.16 10.22
C ALA A 14 2.88 -11.47 9.56
N LYS A 15 1.62 -11.87 9.77
CA LYS A 15 0.98 -13.06 9.14
C LYS A 15 1.23 -13.17 7.63
N TYR A 16 1.29 -12.04 6.94
CA TYR A 16 1.54 -12.00 5.49
C TYR A 16 2.91 -11.45 5.17
N THR A 17 3.38 -10.41 5.87
CA THR A 17 4.67 -9.78 5.52
C THR A 17 5.86 -10.67 5.79
N GLU A 18 5.90 -11.42 6.89
CA GLU A 18 7.02 -12.31 7.20
C GLU A 18 7.25 -13.42 6.16
N PRO A 19 6.26 -14.26 5.80
CA PRO A 19 6.47 -15.30 4.81
C PRO A 19 6.77 -14.71 3.42
N LEU A 20 6.15 -13.58 3.04
CA LEU A 20 6.40 -12.96 1.74
C LEU A 20 7.79 -12.32 1.67
N LEU A 21 8.28 -11.72 2.75
CA LEU A 21 9.64 -11.18 2.84
C LEU A 21 10.70 -12.28 2.69
N LYS A 22 10.46 -13.48 3.26
CA LYS A 22 11.38 -14.63 3.11
C LYS A 22 11.55 -15.06 1.65
N VAL A 23 10.54 -14.88 0.81
CA VAL A 23 10.56 -15.28 -0.61
C VAL A 23 11.03 -14.16 -1.53
N PHE A 24 10.52 -12.94 -1.31
CA PHE A 24 10.70 -11.83 -2.24
C PHE A 24 11.75 -10.82 -1.80
N GLY A 25 12.13 -10.80 -0.53
CA GLY A 25 13.11 -9.86 0.03
C GLY A 25 12.73 -8.41 -0.25
N GLU A 26 13.71 -7.61 -0.66
CA GLU A 26 13.55 -6.19 -1.00
C GLU A 26 12.63 -5.93 -2.21
N ARG A 27 12.35 -6.96 -3.02
CA ARG A 27 11.43 -6.86 -4.17
C ARG A 27 9.96 -6.89 -3.73
N LEU A 28 9.67 -7.20 -2.47
CA LEU A 28 8.34 -7.01 -1.90
C LEU A 28 8.16 -5.55 -1.52
N VAL A 29 7.30 -4.84 -2.27
CA VAL A 29 7.02 -3.42 -2.08
C VAL A 29 5.55 -3.20 -1.74
N PHE A 30 5.23 -2.04 -1.19
CA PHE A 30 3.86 -1.61 -0.94
C PHE A 30 3.73 -0.09 -1.11
N PRO A 31 2.52 0.44 -1.38
CA PRO A 31 2.31 1.88 -1.38
C PRO A 31 2.52 2.48 0.01
N ILE A 32 3.45 3.42 0.19
CA ILE A 32 3.70 4.02 1.52
C ILE A 32 2.45 4.73 2.08
N ASP A 33 1.60 5.24 1.19
CA ASP A 33 0.32 5.85 1.56
C ASP A 33 -0.67 4.88 2.21
N PHE A 34 -0.40 3.57 2.25
CA PHE A 34 -1.26 2.58 2.91
C PHE A 34 -1.07 2.55 4.43
N VAL A 35 0.01 3.12 4.96
CA VAL A 35 0.25 3.18 6.42
C VAL A 35 -0.91 3.87 7.12
N GLY A 36 -1.44 3.23 8.17
CA GLY A 36 -2.59 3.73 8.92
C GLY A 36 -3.95 3.71 8.19
N ARG A 37 -4.01 3.25 6.93
CA ARG A 37 -5.27 3.13 6.17
C ARG A 37 -5.87 1.73 6.29
N GLY A 38 -7.15 1.68 6.65
CA GLY A 38 -7.98 0.46 6.51
C GLY A 38 -8.44 0.21 5.07
N ASP A 39 -9.03 -0.97 4.83
CA ASP A 39 -9.35 -1.48 3.49
C ASP A 39 -10.12 -0.50 2.60
N MET A 40 -11.23 0.06 3.10
CA MET A 40 -12.04 1.00 2.32
C MET A 40 -11.29 2.30 1.97
N SER A 41 -10.40 2.75 2.86
CA SER A 41 -9.58 3.95 2.63
C SER A 41 -8.51 3.68 1.56
N ARG A 42 -7.90 2.49 1.56
CA ARG A 42 -6.94 2.06 0.53
C ARG A 42 -7.61 1.93 -0.85
N GLY A 43 -8.76 1.24 -0.91
CA GLY A 43 -9.51 1.10 -2.17
C GLY A 43 -9.94 2.45 -2.75
N GLY A 44 -10.44 3.35 -1.90
CA GLY A 44 -10.80 4.71 -2.31
C GLY A 44 -9.62 5.55 -2.79
N LEU A 45 -8.41 5.31 -2.29
CA LEU A 45 -7.18 5.95 -2.75
C LEU A 45 -6.78 5.42 -4.13
N MET A 46 -6.73 4.09 -4.29
CA MET A 46 -6.38 3.45 -5.56
C MET A 46 -7.31 3.87 -6.70
N LEU A 47 -8.63 3.90 -6.46
CA LEU A 47 -9.60 4.32 -7.49
C LEU A 47 -9.40 5.78 -7.94
N ARG A 48 -8.94 6.66 -7.04
CA ARG A 48 -8.66 8.07 -7.40
C ARG A 48 -7.39 8.17 -8.22
N CYS A 49 -6.34 7.49 -7.81
CA CYS A 49 -5.06 7.38 -8.52
C CYS A 49 -5.26 6.82 -9.93
N ALA A 50 -5.99 5.71 -10.07
CA ALA A 50 -6.31 5.12 -11.36
C ALA A 50 -7.09 6.11 -12.26
N ARG A 51 -8.04 6.84 -11.68
CA ARG A 51 -8.80 7.85 -12.40
C ARG A 51 -7.98 9.08 -12.81
N SER A 52 -7.02 9.51 -11.99
CA SER A 52 -6.17 10.66 -12.29
C SER A 52 -4.92 10.30 -13.12
N GLY A 53 -4.69 9.01 -13.40
CA GLY A 53 -3.46 8.53 -14.00
C GLY A 53 -2.21 8.77 -13.13
N THR A 54 -2.40 8.93 -11.81
CA THR A 54 -1.31 9.20 -10.87
C THR A 54 -0.91 7.91 -10.16
N GLU A 55 0.33 7.48 -10.36
CA GLU A 55 0.86 6.29 -9.71
C GLU A 55 1.12 6.53 -8.21
N LEU A 56 0.96 5.47 -7.41
CA LEU A 56 1.26 5.52 -5.98
C LEU A 56 2.77 5.33 -5.73
N PRO A 57 3.36 6.01 -4.74
CA PRO A 57 4.74 5.78 -4.35
C PRO A 57 4.91 4.43 -3.64
N TYR A 58 5.75 3.55 -4.18
CA TYR A 58 6.05 2.24 -3.60
C TYR A 58 7.38 2.27 -2.84
N VAL A 59 7.41 1.59 -1.69
CA VAL A 59 8.64 1.38 -0.90
C VAL A 59 8.77 -0.10 -0.53
N PRO A 60 9.99 -0.60 -0.28
CA PRO A 60 10.19 -1.96 0.24
C PRO A 60 9.43 -2.18 1.54
N VAL A 61 8.85 -3.37 1.73
CA VAL A 61 8.31 -3.80 3.03
C VAL A 61 9.46 -4.02 4.02
N HIS A 62 10.63 -4.41 3.53
CA HIS A 62 11.83 -4.59 4.34
C HIS A 62 12.24 -3.28 5.01
N GLY A 63 12.31 -3.27 6.35
CA GLY A 63 12.70 -2.10 7.15
C GLY A 63 11.66 -0.96 7.22
N ALA A 64 10.50 -1.10 6.58
CA ALA A 64 9.48 -0.05 6.59
C ALA A 64 8.66 -0.04 7.88
N VAL A 65 8.21 1.15 8.27
CA VAL A 65 7.24 1.35 9.34
C VAL A 65 5.84 1.08 8.79
N LEU A 66 5.28 -0.09 9.12
CA LEU A 66 4.01 -0.59 8.55
C LEU A 66 2.76 -0.13 9.33
N HIS A 67 2.98 0.43 10.53
CA HIS A 67 1.95 0.99 11.41
C HIS A 67 2.16 2.48 11.57
N GLY A 68 1.09 3.26 11.61
CA GLY A 68 1.20 4.71 11.78
C GLY A 68 -0.15 5.36 12.04
N ALA A 69 -0.10 6.68 12.25
CA ALA A 69 -1.29 7.48 12.49
C ALA A 69 -2.28 7.33 11.34
N ARG A 70 -3.57 7.24 11.68
CA ARG A 70 -4.64 7.15 10.69
C ARG A 70 -4.67 8.45 9.86
N PRO A 71 -4.42 8.41 8.54
CA PRO A 71 -4.46 9.61 7.72
C PRO A 71 -5.89 10.16 7.62
N PRO A 72 -6.05 11.44 7.24
CA PRO A 72 -7.36 12.04 7.05
C PRO A 72 -8.26 11.24 6.11
N ARG A 73 -9.57 11.31 6.36
CA ARG A 73 -10.57 10.70 5.47
C ARG A 73 -10.43 11.29 4.07
N LEU A 74 -10.56 10.43 3.06
CA LEU A 74 -10.62 10.88 1.68
C LEU A 74 -11.82 11.82 1.50
N LYS A 75 -11.60 12.95 0.81
CA LYS A 75 -12.69 13.89 0.46
C LYS A 75 -13.80 13.14 -0.26
N ARG A 76 -15.07 13.44 0.03
CA ARG A 76 -16.22 12.80 -0.63
C ARG A 76 -16.03 12.86 -2.15
N TRP A 77 -16.16 11.71 -2.81
CA TRP A 77 -16.04 11.64 -4.26
C TRP A 77 -17.19 12.45 -4.89
N ARG A 78 -16.85 13.39 -5.76
CA ARG A 78 -17.82 14.10 -6.60
C ARG A 78 -17.67 13.54 -8.01
N LYS A 79 -18.77 12.99 -8.55
CA LYS A 79 -18.79 12.59 -9.96
C LYS A 79 -18.50 13.85 -10.81
N PRO A 80 -17.71 13.70 -11.89
CA PRO A 80 -17.54 14.78 -12.86
C PRO A 80 -18.89 15.10 -13.50
#